data_AF-A0A7L2V2U0-F1
#
_entry.id   AF-A0A7L2V2U0-F1
#
_cell.length_a   1.000
_cell.length_b   1.000
_cell.length_c   1.000
_cell.angle_alpha   90.00
_cell.angle_beta   90.00
_cell.angle_gamma   90.00
#
_symmetry.space_group_name_H-M   'P 1'
#
loop_
_entity.id
_entity.type
_entity.pdbx_description
1 polymer ?
#
loop_
_entity_poly.entity_id
_entity_poly.type
_entity_poly.pdbx_seq_one_letter_code
_entity_poly.pdbx_strand_id
1 'polypeptide(L)'
;VLQNLSQTPVLRELLKEAKMPDAAVKIDSPELFMEPQLIKLDQPGPLTLAMYQFLTEMQETKKGVVTPKELFAQVCKKAIRFKGYQQQDSHELLRYLLDGMRAEE
;
A
#
# COMPACT_ATOMS: atom_id res chain seq x y z
N VAL A 1 6.64 -6.02 10.81
CA VAL A 1 5.57 -5.44 9.94
C VAL A 1 5.94 -5.53 8.47
N LEU A 2 6.92 -4.77 7.99
CA LEU A 2 7.20 -4.63 6.55
C LEU A 2 7.60 -5.94 5.84
N GLN A 3 8.42 -6.78 6.48
CA GLN A 3 8.76 -8.11 5.95
C GLN A 3 7.52 -9.00 5.80
N ASN A 4 6.61 -8.99 6.78
CA ASN A 4 5.34 -9.75 6.70
C ASN A 4 4.48 -9.26 5.53
N LEU A 5 4.41 -7.94 5.31
CA LEU A 5 3.69 -7.37 4.17
C LEU A 5 4.31 -7.78 2.83
N SER A 6 5.65 -7.87 2.76
CA SER A 6 6.33 -8.37 1.55
C SER A 6 6.07 -9.85 1.25
N GLN A 7 5.71 -10.62 2.28
CA GLN A 7 5.32 -12.02 2.17
C GLN A 7 3.82 -12.19 1.90
N THR A 8 3.11 -11.13 1.51
CA THR A 8 1.70 -11.18 1.08
C THR A 8 1.64 -10.97 -0.44
N PRO A 9 1.70 -12.02 -1.27
CA PRO A 9 1.88 -11.87 -2.72
C PRO A 9 0.77 -11.03 -3.38
N VAL A 10 -0.47 -11.23 -2.92
CA VAL A 10 -1.65 -10.52 -3.41
C VAL A 10 -1.52 -9.00 -3.22
N LEU A 11 -0.89 -8.53 -2.15
CA LEU A 11 -0.77 -7.10 -1.86
C LEU A 11 0.05 -6.38 -2.95
N ARG A 12 1.19 -6.95 -3.36
CA ARG A 12 2.05 -6.32 -4.38
C ARG A 12 1.37 -6.30 -5.73
N GLU A 13 0.69 -7.38 -6.12
CA GLU A 13 -0.03 -7.44 -7.39
C GLU A 13 -1.20 -6.45 -7.42
N LEU A 14 -1.98 -6.34 -6.33
CA LEU A 14 -3.04 -5.32 -6.22
C LEU A 14 -2.49 -3.89 -6.32
N LEU A 15 -1.37 -3.60 -5.66
CA LEU A 15 -0.72 -2.28 -5.75
C LEU A 15 -0.17 -1.99 -7.16
N LYS A 16 0.29 -3.03 -7.86
CA LYS A 16 0.72 -2.92 -9.25
C LYS A 16 -0.45 -2.62 -10.18
N GLU A 17 -1.58 -3.30 -9.98
CA GLU A 17 -2.82 -3.09 -10.73
C GLU A 17 -3.38 -1.68 -10.49
N ALA A 18 -3.45 -1.25 -9.23
CA ALA A 18 -3.91 0.09 -8.86
C ALA A 18 -3.08 1.21 -9.49
N LYS A 19 -1.80 0.98 -9.77
CA LYS A 19 -0.91 1.95 -10.45
C LYS A 19 -1.19 2.07 -11.95
N MET A 20 -1.87 1.10 -12.58
CA MET A 20 -2.08 1.14 -14.02
C MET A 20 -3.02 2.30 -14.40
N PRO A 21 -2.77 3.00 -15.53
CA PRO A 21 -3.73 3.95 -16.08
C PRO A 21 -5.07 3.23 -16.33
N ASP A 22 -6.18 3.85 -15.95
CA ASP A 22 -7.54 3.29 -16.07
C ASP A 22 -7.79 2.00 -15.26
N ALA A 23 -7.05 1.76 -14.17
CA ALA A 23 -7.36 0.68 -13.23
C ALA A 23 -8.85 0.74 -12.84
N ALA A 24 -9.55 -0.40 -12.96
CA ALA A 24 -10.97 -0.47 -12.68
C ALA A 24 -11.34 -1.77 -11.98
N VAL A 25 -12.27 -1.69 -11.03
CA VAL A 25 -12.78 -2.83 -10.28
C VAL A 25 -14.19 -3.12 -10.75
N LYS A 26 -14.43 -4.38 -11.12
CA LYS A 26 -15.77 -4.88 -11.43
C LYS A 26 -16.43 -5.36 -10.13
N ILE A 27 -17.54 -4.75 -9.76
CA ILE A 27 -18.36 -5.21 -8.64
C ILE A 27 -19.53 -6.03 -9.20
N ASP A 28 -19.48 -7.33 -8.95
CA ASP A 28 -20.58 -8.26 -9.24
C ASP A 28 -21.37 -8.50 -7.93
N SER A 29 -22.67 -8.18 -7.93
CA SER A 29 -23.58 -8.44 -6.81
C SER A 29 -24.70 -9.41 -7.25
N PRO A 30 -24.42 -10.72 -7.29
CA PRO A 30 -25.37 -11.72 -7.80
C PRO A 30 -26.66 -11.81 -6.97
N GLU A 31 -26.62 -11.44 -5.70
CA GLU A 31 -27.78 -11.46 -4.78
C GLU A 31 -28.78 -10.33 -5.05
N LEU A 32 -28.33 -9.24 -5.69
CA LEU A 32 -29.15 -8.05 -5.93
C LEU A 32 -29.71 -8.00 -7.37
N PHE A 33 -29.44 -9.00 -8.21
CA PHE A 33 -29.78 -9.02 -9.65
C PHE A 33 -29.37 -7.73 -10.39
N MET A 34 -28.34 -7.04 -9.90
CA MET A 34 -27.86 -5.80 -10.50
C MET A 34 -26.84 -6.10 -11.60
N GLU A 35 -26.84 -5.25 -12.63
CA GLU A 35 -25.81 -5.31 -13.65
C GLU A 35 -24.44 -4.99 -13.02
N PRO A 36 -23.37 -5.68 -13.46
CA PRO A 36 -22.04 -5.43 -12.95
C PRO A 36 -21.61 -3.99 -13.15
N GLN A 37 -21.12 -3.35 -12.08
CA GLN A 37 -20.62 -2.00 -12.18
C GLN A 37 -19.10 -1.99 -12.31
N LEU A 38 -18.61 -1.26 -13.32
CA LEU A 38 -17.19 -0.98 -13.49
C LEU A 38 -16.86 0.35 -12.80
N ILE A 39 -16.07 0.30 -11.75
CA ILE A 39 -15.63 1.48 -11.00
C ILE A 39 -14.19 1.78 -11.38
N LYS A 40 -13.94 2.96 -11.96
CA LYS A 40 -12.57 3.44 -12.17
C LYS A 40 -11.94 3.82 -10.83
N LEU A 41 -10.73 3.37 -10.60
CA LEU A 41 -9.92 3.76 -9.46
C LEU A 41 -9.15 5.04 -9.80
N ASP A 42 -9.06 5.92 -8.82
CA ASP A 42 -8.18 7.07 -8.89
C ASP A 42 -6.71 6.64 -8.85
N GLN A 43 -5.83 7.55 -9.27
CA GLN A 43 -4.39 7.27 -9.23
C GLN A 43 -3.91 7.14 -7.78
N PRO A 44 -3.05 6.16 -7.47
CA PRO A 44 -2.59 5.95 -6.10
C PRO A 44 -1.75 7.13 -5.62
N GLY A 45 -1.97 7.52 -4.37
CA GLY A 45 -1.20 8.57 -3.72
C GLY A 45 0.26 8.18 -3.43
N PRO A 46 1.06 9.15 -2.93
CA PRO A 46 2.49 8.97 -2.72
C PRO A 46 2.86 7.88 -1.71
N LEU A 47 2.04 7.61 -0.68
CA LEU A 47 2.29 6.53 0.28
C LEU A 47 2.09 5.15 -0.37
N THR A 48 1.02 4.99 -1.14
CA THR A 48 0.70 3.76 -1.88
C THR A 48 1.78 3.46 -2.92
N LEU A 49 2.24 4.49 -3.65
CA LEU A 49 3.35 4.38 -4.59
C LEU A 49 4.67 4.01 -3.87
N ALA A 50 4.98 4.64 -2.75
CA ALA A 50 6.17 4.32 -1.96
C ALA A 50 6.13 2.89 -1.40
N MET A 51 4.95 2.41 -1.00
CA MET A 51 4.76 1.03 -0.55
C MET A 51 4.98 0.04 -1.68
N TYR A 52 4.40 0.29 -2.86
CA TYR A 52 4.62 -0.54 -4.04
C TYR A 52 6.11 -0.63 -4.41
N GLN A 53 6.80 0.53 -4.46
CA GLN A 53 8.24 0.59 -4.75
C GLN A 53 9.05 -0.22 -3.73
N PHE A 54 8.77 -0.05 -2.44
CA PHE A 54 9.46 -0.79 -1.39
C PHE A 54 9.26 -2.31 -1.51
N LEU A 55 8.03 -2.76 -1.81
CA LEU A 55 7.74 -4.19 -2.01
C LEU A 55 8.45 -4.78 -3.24
N THR A 56 8.53 -4.01 -4.33
CA THR A 56 9.28 -4.40 -5.53
C THR A 56 10.77 -4.50 -5.23
N GLU A 57 11.35 -3.51 -4.54
CA GLU A 57 12.76 -3.53 -4.13
C GLU A 57 13.08 -4.73 -3.23
N MET A 58 12.20 -5.06 -2.29
CA MET A 58 12.31 -6.24 -1.43
C MET A 58 12.32 -7.56 -2.20
N GLN A 59 11.59 -7.65 -3.31
CA GLN A 59 11.55 -8.85 -4.15
C GLN A 59 12.78 -8.94 -5.07
N GLU A 60 13.22 -7.81 -5.62
CA GLU A 60 14.28 -7.78 -6.63
C GLU A 60 15.69 -7.71 -6.04
N THR A 61 15.81 -7.28 -4.78
CA THR A 61 17.12 -7.11 -4.15
C THR A 61 17.87 -8.44 -4.02
N LYS A 62 19.08 -8.46 -4.54
CA LYS A 62 20.05 -9.54 -4.31
C LYS A 62 20.93 -9.28 -3.07
N LYS A 63 20.83 -8.08 -2.49
CA LYS A 63 21.71 -7.57 -1.43
C LYS A 63 21.26 -7.96 -0.02
N GLY A 64 20.13 -8.65 0.13
CA GLY A 64 19.61 -9.15 1.41
C GLY A 64 19.04 -8.08 2.35
N VAL A 65 19.27 -6.78 2.09
CA VAL A 65 18.81 -5.67 2.92
C VAL A 65 18.22 -4.56 2.04
N VAL A 66 17.09 -4.00 2.47
CA VAL A 66 16.40 -2.85 1.86
C VAL A 66 16.20 -1.76 2.91
N THR A 67 16.39 -0.50 2.54
CA THR A 67 16.14 0.64 3.44
C THR A 67 14.87 1.38 3.02
N PRO A 68 13.79 1.38 3.82
CA PRO A 68 12.49 1.96 3.46
C PRO A 68 12.46 3.50 3.60
N LYS A 69 13.42 4.24 3.02
CA LYS A 69 13.56 5.68 3.23
C LYS A 69 12.31 6.47 2.81
N GLU A 70 11.86 6.24 1.58
CA GLU A 70 10.71 6.96 1.03
C GLU A 70 9.41 6.57 1.73
N LEU A 71 9.19 5.26 1.91
CA LEU A 71 8.03 4.75 2.65
C LEU A 71 7.96 5.35 4.05
N PHE A 72 9.08 5.37 4.78
CA PHE A 72 9.14 5.97 6.11
C PHE A 72 8.83 7.48 6.10
N ALA A 73 9.34 8.21 5.11
CA ALA A 73 9.05 9.64 4.96
C ALA A 73 7.55 9.89 4.76
N GLN A 74 6.89 9.09 3.91
CA GLN A 74 5.44 9.21 3.67
C GLN A 74 4.63 8.83 4.92
N VAL A 75 5.02 7.78 5.65
CA VAL A 75 4.41 7.42 6.94
C VAL A 75 4.53 8.57 7.94
N CYS A 76 5.69 9.23 8.04
CA CYS A 76 5.88 10.37 8.94
C CYS A 76 5.03 11.59 8.57
N LYS A 77 4.71 11.80 7.29
CA LYS A 77 3.80 12.87 6.85
C LYS A 77 2.36 12.61 7.32
N LYS A 78 1.92 11.35 7.25
CA LYS A 78 0.56 10.96 7.68
C LYS A 78 0.45 10.82 9.20
N ALA A 79 1.52 10.40 9.87
CA ALA A 79 1.54 10.18 11.31
C ALA A 79 2.87 10.65 11.93
N ILE A 80 2.86 11.89 12.42
CA ILE A 80 4.04 12.58 12.98
C ILE A 80 4.73 11.82 14.13
N ARG A 81 4.02 10.93 14.83
CA ARG A 81 4.55 10.13 15.94
C ARG A 81 5.72 9.22 15.53
N PHE A 82 5.76 8.78 14.27
CA PHE A 82 6.83 7.90 13.78
C PHE A 82 8.14 8.65 13.49
N LYS A 83 8.12 10.00 13.43
CA LYS A 83 9.31 10.82 13.10
C LYS A 83 10.40 10.78 14.18
N GLY A 84 10.06 10.43 15.41
CA GLY A 84 10.98 10.49 16.57
C GLY A 84 12.03 9.38 16.64
N TYR A 85 12.05 8.43 15.68
CA TYR A 85 12.94 7.25 15.66
C TYR A 85 12.94 6.40 16.95
N GLN A 86 11.94 6.60 17.82
CA GLN A 86 11.74 5.79 19.01
C GLN A 86 11.16 4.43 18.63
N GLN A 87 11.26 3.45 19.53
CA GLN A 87 10.49 2.21 19.36
C GLN A 87 9.00 2.51 19.39
N GLN A 88 8.24 1.82 18.55
CA GLN A 88 6.81 2.04 18.35
C GLN A 88 6.10 0.70 18.29
N ASP A 89 4.80 0.73 18.57
CA ASP A 89 3.95 -0.44 18.42
C ASP A 89 3.83 -0.81 16.93
N SER A 90 4.18 -2.05 16.62
CA SER A 90 4.18 -2.57 15.25
C SER A 90 2.76 -2.71 14.65
N HIS A 91 1.77 -3.00 15.49
CA HIS A 91 0.36 -3.06 15.09
C HIS A 91 -0.17 -1.66 14.79
N GLU A 92 0.23 -0.67 15.58
CA GLU A 92 -0.12 0.72 15.31
C GLU A 92 0.48 1.22 13.99
N LEU A 93 1.75 0.91 13.71
CA LEU A 93 2.39 1.21 12.43
C LEU A 93 1.62 0.59 11.25
N LEU A 94 1.22 -0.68 11.38
CA LEU A 94 0.44 -1.37 10.34
C LEU A 94 -0.88 -0.67 10.08
N ARG A 95 -1.61 -0.32 11.14
CA ARG A 95 -2.89 0.40 11.05
C ARG A 95 -2.72 1.74 10.32
N TYR A 96 -1.77 2.57 10.75
CA TYR A 96 -1.52 3.87 10.10
C TYR A 96 -1.07 3.74 8.64
N LEU A 97 -0.32 2.69 8.29
CA LEU A 97 0.09 2.44 6.92
C LEU A 97 -1.12 2.10 6.04
N LEU A 98 -1.97 1.18 6.47
CA LEU A 98 -3.15 0.74 5.71
C LEU A 98 -4.23 1.83 5.63
N ASP A 99 -4.55 2.46 6.77
CA ASP A 99 -5.47 3.59 6.81
C ASP A 99 -4.94 4.76 5.97
N GLY A 100 -3.63 4.99 6.04
CA GLY A 100 -2.94 6.03 5.28
C GLY A 100 -3.05 5.83 3.78
N MET A 101 -2.89 4.59 3.29
CA MET A 101 -3.06 4.25 1.85
C MET A 101 -4.54 4.30 1.42
N ARG A 102 -5.47 3.87 2.29
CA ARG A 102 -6.91 3.92 2.01
C ARG A 102 -7.43 5.35 1.88
N ALA A 103 -6.93 6.27 2.71
CA ALA A 103 -7.35 7.66 2.77
C ALA A 103 -6.44 8.59 1.94
N GLU A 104 -5.70 8.07 0.96
CA GLU A 104 -5.08 8.94 -0.04
C GLU A 104 -6.14 9.41 -1.03
N GLU A 105 -6.22 10.74 -1.18
CA GLU A 105 -6.93 11.43 -2.26
C GLU A 105 -5.96 11.73 -3.40
#